data_AF-A0A5J4WMK7-F1
#
_entry.id   AF-A0A5J4WMK7-F1
#
_cell.length_a   1.000
_cell.length_b   1.000
_cell.length_c   1.000
_cell.angle_alpha   90.00
_cell.angle_beta   90.00
_cell.angle_gamma   90.00
#
_symmetry.space_group_name_H-M   'P 1'
#
loop_
_entity.id
_entity.type
_entity.pdbx_description
1 polymer ?
#
loop_
_entity_poly.entity_id
_entity_poly.type
_entity_poly.pdbx_seq_one_letter_code
_entity_poly.pdbx_strand_id
1 'polypeptide(L)'
;MIRMAISSKGVLYFCCVRGSINGDKYMNIVRNHVLSMIYIAHGSSFVFQQDNATCHKRLDVLGSFDLLGMDVMEWPACSPDFSPIENVENIGKRVFKCAENKYSYVNLW
;
A
#
# COMPACT_ATOMS: atom_id res chain seq x y z
N MET A 1 6.39 3.57 9.22
CA MET A 1 5.14 3.58 8.43
C MET A 1 4.88 2.17 7.94
N ILE A 2 3.64 1.68 8.05
CA ILE A 2 3.23 0.37 7.52
C ILE A 2 2.76 0.58 6.08
N ARG A 3 3.11 -0.34 5.17
CA ARG A 3 2.58 -0.40 3.81
C ARG A 3 2.03 -1.77 3.53
N MET A 4 0.88 -1.81 2.87
CA MET A 4 0.14 -3.02 2.60
C MET A 4 -0.44 -2.99 1.18
N ALA A 5 -0.44 -4.15 0.53
CA ALA A 5 -1.23 -4.42 -0.65
C ALA A 5 -2.21 -5.55 -0.31
N ILE A 6 -3.49 -5.33 -0.57
CA ILE A 6 -4.57 -6.29 -0.30
C ILE A 6 -5.39 -6.55 -1.56
N SER A 7 -6.08 -7.67 -1.59
CA SER A 7 -7.07 -7.99 -2.61
C SER A 7 -8.13 -8.93 -2.04
N SER A 8 -9.08 -9.36 -2.87
CA SER A 8 -10.04 -10.42 -2.52
C SER A 8 -9.39 -11.75 -2.14
N LYS A 9 -8.12 -11.97 -2.47
CA LYS A 9 -7.32 -13.16 -2.08
C LYS A 9 -6.62 -12.99 -0.73
N GLY A 10 -6.78 -11.85 -0.07
CA GLY A 10 -6.13 -11.53 1.21
C GLY A 10 -5.00 -10.50 1.06
N VAL A 11 -4.08 -10.51 2.03
CA VAL A 11 -2.89 -9.64 2.04
C VAL A 11 -1.89 -10.18 1.03
N LEU A 12 -1.57 -9.38 0.01
CA LEU A 12 -0.58 -9.73 -1.02
C LEU A 12 0.83 -9.35 -0.60
N TYR A 13 0.97 -8.21 0.08
CA TYR A 13 2.26 -7.72 0.55
C TYR A 13 2.08 -6.85 1.80
N PHE A 14 3.04 -6.95 2.72
CA PHE A 14 3.11 -6.15 3.94
C PHE A 14 4.56 -5.79 4.22
N CYS A 15 4.85 -4.53 4.50
CA CYS A 15 6.18 -4.14 4.99
C CYS A 15 6.12 -2.97 5.98
N CYS A 16 7.09 -2.97 6.89
CA CYS A 16 7.35 -1.84 7.78
C CYS A 16 8.51 -1.03 7.22
N VAL A 17 8.24 0.20 6.82
CA VAL A 17 9.26 1.13 6.32
C VAL A 17 9.61 2.13 7.42
N ARG A 18 10.91 2.28 7.70
CA ARG A 18 11.42 3.33 8.60
C ARG A 18 11.47 4.67 7.87
N GLY A 19 10.92 5.70 8.51
CA GLY A 19 10.84 7.06 7.94
C GLY A 19 9.74 7.26 6.91
N SER A 20 9.85 8.34 6.13
CA SER A 20 8.92 8.69 5.05
C SER A 20 9.24 7.93 3.75
N ILE A 21 8.20 7.71 2.96
CA ILE A 21 8.29 7.09 1.64
C ILE A 21 8.13 8.19 0.59
N ASN A 22 9.11 8.30 -0.30
CA ASN A 22 9.02 9.13 -1.49
C ASN A 22 8.57 8.28 -2.70
N GLY A 23 8.37 8.93 -3.86
CA GLY A 23 7.95 8.25 -5.09
C GLY A 23 8.88 7.12 -5.51
N ASP A 24 10.20 7.30 -5.37
CA ASP A 24 11.19 6.32 -5.82
C ASP A 24 11.15 5.05 -4.95
N LYS A 25 11.11 5.20 -3.62
CA LYS A 25 10.95 4.07 -2.69
C LYS A 25 9.61 3.37 -2.90
N TYR A 26 8.56 4.13 -3.16
CA TYR A 26 7.24 3.58 -3.46
C TYR A 26 7.28 2.70 -4.71
N MET A 27 7.81 3.21 -5.83
CA MET A 27 7.92 2.45 -7.06
C MET A 27 8.85 1.24 -6.94
N ASN A 28 9.92 1.35 -6.15
CA ASN A 28 10.79 0.20 -5.88
C ASN A 28 10.03 -0.94 -5.17
N ILE A 29 9.15 -0.60 -4.21
CA ILE A 29 8.30 -1.59 -3.53
C ILE A 29 7.30 -2.21 -4.51
N VAL A 30 6.61 -1.38 -5.30
CA VAL A 30 5.61 -1.85 -6.26
C VAL A 30 6.24 -2.80 -7.28
N ARG A 31 7.34 -2.37 -7.91
CA ARG A 31 7.99 -3.08 -9.01
C ARG A 31 8.62 -4.40 -8.56
N ASN A 32 9.28 -4.43 -7.41
CA ASN A 32 10.06 -5.59 -6.98
C ASN A 32 9.27 -6.58 -6.12
N HIS A 33 8.15 -6.16 -5.53
CA HIS A 33 7.42 -6.99 -4.58
C HIS A 33 5.93 -7.09 -4.88
N VAL A 34 5.23 -5.96 -5.02
CA VAL A 34 3.76 -5.99 -5.11
C VAL A 34 3.31 -6.59 -6.44
N LEU A 35 3.94 -6.20 -7.55
CA LEU A 35 3.54 -6.61 -8.89
C LEU A 35 3.64 -8.14 -9.08
N SER A 36 4.72 -8.76 -8.62
CA SER A 36 4.86 -10.22 -8.70
C SER A 36 3.80 -10.95 -7.89
N MET A 37 3.46 -10.44 -6.70
CA MET A 37 2.39 -11.01 -5.86
C MET A 37 1.00 -10.85 -6.48
N ILE A 38 0.74 -9.74 -7.17
CA ILE A 38 -0.50 -9.54 -7.92
C ILE A 38 -0.60 -10.58 -9.05
N TYR A 39 0.46 -10.75 -9.84
CA TYR A 39 0.48 -11.72 -10.94
C TYR A 39 0.26 -13.17 -10.44
N ILE A 40 0.85 -13.54 -9.31
CA ILE A 40 0.62 -14.86 -8.69
C ILE A 40 -0.85 -15.04 -8.27
N ALA A 41 -1.47 -13.99 -7.71
CA ALA A 41 -2.82 -14.08 -7.15
C ALA A 41 -3.95 -13.92 -8.18
N HIS A 42 -3.75 -13.08 -9.21
CA HIS A 42 -4.79 -12.63 -10.15
C HIS A 42 -4.40 -12.74 -11.63
N GLY A 43 -3.16 -13.14 -11.94
CA GLY A 43 -2.66 -13.10 -13.32
C GLY A 43 -2.64 -11.67 -13.85
N SER A 44 -3.05 -11.49 -15.11
CA SER A 44 -3.17 -10.17 -15.76
C SER A 44 -4.54 -9.52 -15.58
N SER A 45 -5.45 -10.12 -14.81
CA SER A 45 -6.81 -9.61 -14.61
C SER A 45 -6.91 -8.86 -13.28
N PHE A 46 -6.37 -7.65 -13.25
CA PHE A 46 -6.44 -6.78 -12.07
C PHE A 46 -6.47 -5.30 -12.47
N VAL A 47 -6.99 -4.47 -11.57
CA VAL A 47 -6.85 -3.02 -11.62
C VAL A 47 -6.19 -2.59 -10.31
N PHE A 48 -5.13 -1.79 -10.41
CA PHE A 48 -4.37 -1.32 -9.27
C PHE A 48 -5.00 -0.05 -8.70
N GLN A 49 -5.36 -0.07 -7.43
CA GLN A 49 -5.87 1.12 -6.71
C GLN A 49 -4.77 1.66 -5.79
N GLN A 50 -4.52 2.97 -5.85
CA GLN A 50 -3.64 3.68 -4.93
C GLN A 50 -4.31 4.96 -4.41
N ASP A 51 -3.92 5.41 -3.23
CA ASP A 51 -4.37 6.70 -2.73
C ASP A 51 -3.70 7.85 -3.50
N ASN A 52 -4.26 9.05 -3.34
CA ASN A 52 -3.81 10.25 -4.02
C ASN A 52 -2.69 10.99 -3.25
N ALA A 53 -1.86 10.28 -2.49
CA ALA A 53 -0.74 10.88 -1.78
C ALA A 53 0.24 11.57 -2.75
N THR A 54 0.92 12.63 -2.27
CA THR A 54 1.82 13.45 -3.10
C THR A 54 2.92 12.61 -3.80
N CYS A 55 3.38 11.54 -3.17
CA CYS A 55 4.36 10.63 -3.78
C CYS A 55 3.80 9.81 -4.94
N HIS A 56 2.50 9.51 -4.96
CA HIS A 56 1.84 8.71 -6.00
C HIS A 56 1.43 9.56 -7.21
N LYS A 57 1.29 10.88 -7.02
CA LYS A 57 0.93 11.85 -8.07
C LYS A 57 2.12 12.37 -8.90
N ARG A 58 3.35 11.97 -8.59
CA ARG A 58 4.49 12.39 -9.42
C ARG A 58 4.36 11.79 -10.82
N LEU A 59 4.66 12.60 -11.84
CA LEU A 59 4.54 12.19 -13.25
C LEU A 59 5.39 10.97 -13.59
N ASP A 60 6.58 10.86 -13.00
CA ASP A 60 7.48 9.72 -13.22
C ASP A 60 6.97 8.43 -12.57
N VAL A 61 6.25 8.54 -11.46
CA VAL A 61 5.56 7.42 -10.82
C VAL A 61 4.41 6.93 -11.70
N LEU A 62 3.59 7.84 -12.21
CA LEU A 62 2.50 7.50 -13.14
C LEU A 62 3.03 6.86 -14.42
N GLY A 63 4.03 7.46 -15.08
CA GLY A 63 4.64 6.89 -16.28
C GLY A 63 5.33 5.54 -16.03
N SER A 64 5.75 5.26 -14.79
CA SER A 64 6.30 3.95 -14.44
C SER A 64 5.23 2.85 -14.42
N PHE A 65 3.97 3.16 -14.06
CA PHE A 65 2.87 2.20 -14.13
C PHE A 65 2.53 1.85 -15.58
N ASP A 66 2.52 2.85 -16.47
CA ASP A 66 2.31 2.63 -17.91
C ASP A 66 3.38 1.71 -18.49
N LEU A 67 4.66 1.94 -18.14
CA LEU A 67 5.78 1.07 -18.56
C LEU A 67 5.70 -0.35 -17.99
N LEU A 68 4.96 -0.55 -16.90
CA LEU A 68 4.72 -1.86 -16.29
C LEU A 68 3.46 -2.54 -16.85
N GLY A 69 2.71 -1.86 -17.74
CA GLY A 69 1.44 -2.34 -18.26
C GLY A 69 0.38 -2.51 -17.17
N MET A 70 0.45 -1.68 -16.13
CA MET A 70 -0.48 -1.74 -15.00
C MET A 70 -1.60 -0.72 -15.17
N ASP A 71 -2.85 -1.20 -15.20
CA ASP A 71 -4.01 -0.33 -15.15
C ASP A 71 -4.17 0.23 -13.74
N VAL A 72 -4.04 1.55 -13.60
CA VAL A 72 -4.22 2.26 -12.33
C VAL A 72 -5.60 2.92 -12.32
N MET A 73 -6.40 2.63 -11.29
CA MET A 73 -7.72 3.23 -11.10
C MET A 73 -7.57 4.73 -10.81
N GLU A 74 -8.32 5.57 -11.54
CA GLU A 74 -8.49 6.96 -11.16
C GLU A 74 -9.19 7.05 -9.81
N TRP A 75 -8.57 7.74 -8.86
CA TRP A 75 -9.10 7.91 -7.50
C TRP A 75 -9.33 9.39 -7.20
N PRO A 76 -10.48 9.79 -6.63
CA PRO A 76 -10.70 11.17 -6.19
C PRO A 76 -9.76 11.55 -5.03
N ALA A 77 -9.30 12.80 -5.01
CA ALA A 77 -8.48 13.30 -3.90
C ALA A 77 -9.32 13.39 -2.61
N CYS A 78 -8.66 13.23 -1.46
CA CYS A 78 -9.29 13.35 -0.13
C CYS A 78 -10.54 12.48 0.05
N SER A 79 -10.52 11.27 -0.51
CA SER A 79 -11.59 10.27 -0.39
C SER A 79 -11.13 9.04 0.39
N PRO A 80 -10.75 9.22 1.67
CA PRO A 80 -10.26 8.13 2.52
C PRO A 80 -11.31 7.03 2.73
N ASP A 81 -12.56 7.43 2.91
CA ASP A 81 -13.68 6.56 3.27
C ASP A 81 -14.00 5.49 2.22
N PHE A 82 -13.57 5.70 0.97
CA PHE A 82 -13.83 4.76 -0.12
C PHE A 82 -12.73 3.71 -0.30
N SER A 83 -11.61 3.78 0.43
CA SER A 83 -10.49 2.87 0.23
C SER A 83 -10.53 1.68 1.20
N PRO A 84 -10.68 0.42 0.72
CA PRO A 84 -10.70 -0.75 1.59
C PRO A 84 -9.44 -0.90 2.46
N ILE A 85 -8.29 -0.40 1.98
CA ILE A 85 -7.03 -0.48 2.73
C ILE A 85 -7.06 0.38 3.99
N GLU A 86 -7.76 1.52 3.99
CA GLU A 86 -7.83 2.36 5.18
C GLU A 86 -8.59 1.69 6.30
N ASN A 87 -9.65 0.94 5.98
CA ASN A 87 -10.36 0.13 6.96
C ASN A 87 -9.45 -0.94 7.57
N VAL A 88 -8.65 -1.63 6.75
CA VAL A 88 -7.70 -2.64 7.21
C VAL A 88 -6.59 -2.03 8.05
N GLU A 89 -6.03 -0.88 7.65
CA GLU A 89 -5.04 -0.15 8.43
C GLU A 89 -5.61 0.33 9.77
N ASN A 90 -6.85 0.82 9.79
CA ASN A 90 -7.52 1.27 11.01
C ASN A 90 -7.77 0.11 11.97
N ILE A 91 -8.18 -1.06 11.47
CA ILE A 91 -8.27 -2.29 12.27
C ILE A 91 -6.89 -2.68 12.79
N GLY A 92 -5.86 -2.68 11.95
CA GLY A 92 -4.49 -2.96 12.34
C GLY A 92 -4.01 -2.05 13.48
N LYS A 93 -4.17 -0.73 13.34
CA LYS A 93 -3.83 0.27 14.36
C LYS A 93 -4.58 0.02 15.68
N ARG A 94 -5.86 -0.36 15.62
CA ARG A 94 -6.65 -0.71 16.81
C ARG A 94 -6.13 -1.96 17.50
N VAL A 95 -5.81 -3.00 16.74
CA VAL A 95 -5.24 -4.25 17.29
C VAL A 95 -3.89 -3.98 17.94
N PHE A 96 -3.00 -3.22 17.29
CA PHE A 96 -1.72 -2.83 17.87
C PHE A 96 -1.88 -2.04 19.17
N LYS A 97 -2.78 -1.04 19.20
CA LYS A 97 -3.08 -0.27 20.42
C LYS A 97 -3.62 -1.15 21.55
N CYS A 98 -4.50 -2.10 21.23
CA CYS A 98 -5.01 -3.06 22.22
C CYS A 98 -3.93 -4.02 22.73
N ALA A 99 -2.95 -4.37 21.89
CA ALA A 99 -1.81 -5.21 22.25
C ALA A 99 -0.80 -4.45 23.11
N GLU A 100 -0.50 -3.18 22.82
CA GLU A 100 0.32 -2.29 23.66
C GLU A 100 -0.31 -2.09 25.05
N ASN A 101 -1.63 -2.01 25.13
CA ASN A 101 -2.36 -1.95 26.41
C ASN A 101 -2.34 -3.27 27.20
N LYS A 102 -1.89 -4.39 26.60
CA LYS A 102 -1.76 -5.70 27.27
C LYS A 102 -0.31 -6.12 27.51
N TYR A 103 0.64 -5.58 26.74
CA TYR A 103 2.06 -5.85 26.87
C TYR A 103 2.82 -4.52 26.72
N SER A 104 3.50 -4.11 27.78
CA SER A 104 4.44 -2.99 27.76
C SER A 104 5.66 -3.36 26.92
N TYR A 105 5.59 -3.16 25.60
CA TYR A 105 6.77 -3.19 24.77
C TYR A 105 7.45 -1.82 24.83
N VAL A 106 8.69 -1.82 25.32
CA VAL A 106 9.58 -0.66 25.31
C VAL A 106 9.82 -0.28 23.86
N ASN A 107 9.26 0.84 23.41
CA ASN A 107 9.56 1.42 22.11
C ASN A 107 11.02 1.92 22.13
N LEU A 108 11.93 1.16 21.51
CA LEU A 108 13.23 1.65 21.09
C LEU A 108 13.10 2.13 19.63
N TRP A 109 12.84 3.44 19.49
CA TRP A 109 13.05 4.31 18.31
C TRP A 109 12.41 3.91 16.97
#